data_AF-A0A117I9Z8-F1
#
_entry.id   AF-A0A117I9Z8-F1
#
_cell.length_a   1.000
_cell.length_b   1.000
_cell.length_c   1.000
_cell.angle_alpha   90.00
_cell.angle_beta   90.00
_cell.angle_gamma   90.00
#
_symmetry.space_group_name_H-M   'P 1'
#
loop_
_entity.id
_entity.type
_entity.pdbx_description
1 polymer ?
#
loop_
_entity_poly.entity_id
_entity_poly.type
_entity_poly.pdbx_seq_one_letter_code
_entity_poly.pdbx_strand_id
1 'polypeptide(L)'
;MHSSSNNAQFHVKNFAALLGGLAMLAAGFAAITSLTNWIDHWGTVPVYLTYFLYMSLAGRLFWKGADATWAAIKSSLTTAPAIKVAP
;
A
#
# COMPACT_ATOMS: atom_id res chain seq x y z
N MET A 1 32.17 -4.60 -3.33
CA MET A 1 30.96 -5.10 -4.03
C MET A 1 29.71 -5.06 -3.13
N HIS A 2 29.39 -3.93 -2.47
CA HIS A 2 28.31 -3.84 -1.46
C HIS A 2 27.10 -2.95 -1.87
N SER A 3 27.09 -2.33 -3.06
CA SER A 3 26.00 -1.40 -3.47
C SER A 3 24.77 -2.07 -4.09
N SER A 4 24.83 -3.32 -4.53
CA SER A 4 23.69 -3.95 -5.24
C SER A 4 22.55 -4.36 -4.30
N SER A 5 22.86 -4.75 -3.06
CA SER A 5 21.86 -5.20 -2.07
C SER A 5 20.91 -4.09 -1.59
N ASN A 6 21.40 -2.85 -1.43
CA ASN A 6 20.60 -1.74 -0.88
C ASN A 6 19.48 -1.27 -1.83
N ASN A 7 19.72 -1.35 -3.14
CA ASN A 7 18.75 -0.93 -4.16
C ASN A 7 17.61 -1.96 -4.32
N ALA A 8 17.94 -3.26 -4.32
CA ALA A 8 16.95 -4.34 -4.31
C ALA A 8 16.07 -4.29 -3.05
N GLN A 9 16.67 -4.01 -1.88
CA GLN A 9 15.95 -3.92 -0.62
C GLN A 9 14.94 -2.75 -0.58
N PHE A 10 15.27 -1.59 -1.17
CA PHE A 10 14.36 -0.45 -1.27
C PHE A 10 13.17 -0.73 -2.19
N HIS A 11 13.41 -1.37 -3.35
CA HIS A 11 12.36 -1.76 -4.28
C HIS A 11 11.42 -2.81 -3.66
N VAL A 12 11.96 -3.83 -2.99
CA VAL A 12 11.15 -4.87 -2.34
C VAL A 12 10.31 -4.29 -1.20
N LYS A 13 10.80 -3.32 -0.43
CA LYS A 13 10.04 -2.70 0.67
C LYS A 13 8.82 -1.92 0.18
N ASN A 14 8.97 -1.16 -0.91
CA ASN A 14 7.87 -0.40 -1.52
C ASN A 14 6.84 -1.33 -2.16
N PHE A 15 7.31 -2.39 -2.83
CA PHE A 15 6.45 -3.39 -3.44
C PHE A 15 5.73 -4.25 -2.38
N ALA A 16 6.40 -4.56 -1.27
CA ALA A 16 5.80 -5.26 -0.13
C ALA A 16 4.74 -4.43 0.58
N ALA A 17 4.89 -3.10 0.65
CA ALA A 17 3.85 -2.21 1.17
C ALA A 17 2.62 -2.19 0.25
N LEU A 18 2.83 -2.19 -1.07
CA LEU A 18 1.76 -2.23 -2.07
C LEU A 18 1.02 -3.58 -2.05
N LEU A 19 1.77 -4.70 -2.05
CA LEU A 19 1.21 -6.05 -1.94
C LEU A 19 0.56 -6.29 -0.58
N GLY A 20 1.13 -5.75 0.50
CA GLY A 20 0.55 -5.80 1.84
C GLY A 20 -0.79 -5.07 1.91
N GLY A 21 -0.88 -3.86 1.33
CA GLY A 21 -2.14 -3.13 1.20
C GLY A 21 -3.17 -3.87 0.34
N LEU A 22 -2.75 -4.49 -0.76
CA LEU A 22 -3.62 -5.27 -1.64
C LEU A 22 -4.14 -6.55 -0.97
N ALA A 23 -3.27 -7.29 -0.27
CA ALA A 23 -3.64 -8.49 0.47
C ALA A 23 -4.61 -8.15 1.62
N MET A 24 -4.39 -7.01 2.30
CA MET A 24 -5.29 -6.51 3.33
C MET A 24 -6.66 -6.10 2.74
N LEU A 25 -6.67 -5.49 1.54
CA LEU A 25 -7.91 -5.17 0.84
C LEU A 25 -8.70 -6.44 0.44
N ALA A 26 -8.00 -7.45 -0.08
CA ALA A 26 -8.59 -8.74 -0.45
C ALA A 26 -9.15 -9.48 0.76
N ALA A 27 -8.43 -9.47 1.88
CA ALA A 27 -8.91 -10.02 3.15
C ALA A 27 -10.15 -9.26 3.67
N GLY A 28 -10.19 -7.93 3.50
CA GLY A 28 -11.38 -7.14 3.78
C GLY A 28 -12.60 -7.57 2.96
N PHE A 29 -12.41 -7.80 1.65
CA PHE A 29 -13.47 -8.32 0.79
C PHE A 29 -13.96 -9.71 1.21
N ALA A 30 -13.05 -10.63 1.55
CA ALA A 30 -13.40 -11.95 2.06
C ALA A 30 -14.12 -11.88 3.42
N ALA A 31 -13.83 -10.86 4.23
CA ALA A 31 -14.52 -10.66 5.51
C ALA A 31 -15.98 -10.21 5.35
N ILE A 32 -16.38 -9.62 4.21
CA ILE A 32 -17.78 -9.21 3.95
C ILE A 32 -18.74 -10.39 4.05
N THR A 33 -18.36 -11.56 3.54
CA THR A 33 -19.19 -12.77 3.63
C THR A 33 -19.39 -13.27 5.06
N SER A 34 -18.46 -12.95 5.96
CA SER A 34 -18.55 -13.33 7.38
C SER A 34 -19.21 -12.27 8.26
N LEU A 35 -19.38 -11.04 7.75
CA LEU A 35 -19.94 -9.92 8.51
C LEU A 35 -21.32 -10.24 9.07
N THR A 36 -22.19 -10.87 8.27
CA THR A 36 -23.56 -11.24 8.70
C THR A 36 -23.55 -12.19 9.90
N ASN A 37 -22.59 -13.12 9.95
CA ASN A 37 -22.46 -14.08 11.04
C ASN A 37 -21.92 -13.41 12.32
N TRP A 38 -20.99 -12.46 12.17
CA TRP A 38 -20.43 -11.71 13.31
C TRP A 38 -21.41 -10.72 13.91
N ILE A 39 -22.28 -10.11 13.09
CA ILE A 39 -23.33 -9.20 13.55
C ILE A 39 -24.30 -9.94 14.47
N ASP A 40 -24.62 -11.19 14.16
CA ASP A 40 -25.53 -12.03 14.96
C ASP A 40 -24.96 -12.34 16.36
N HIS A 41 -23.63 -12.51 16.46
CA HIS A 41 -22.96 -12.86 17.72
C HIS A 41 -22.51 -11.67 18.57
N TRP A 42 -22.07 -10.58 17.96
CA TRP A 42 -21.42 -9.45 18.66
C TRP A 42 -22.20 -8.14 18.53
N GLY A 43 -23.23 -8.11 17.68
CA GLY A 43 -24.02 -6.91 17.40
C GLY A 43 -23.44 -6.03 16.30
N THR A 44 -24.32 -5.24 15.68
CA THR A 44 -24.06 -4.45 14.48
C THR A 44 -22.97 -3.39 14.67
N VAL A 45 -23.00 -2.66 15.79
CA VAL A 45 -22.11 -1.52 16.06
C VAL A 45 -20.62 -1.90 16.14
N PRO A 46 -20.20 -2.86 17.00
CA PRO A 46 -18.78 -3.21 17.11
C PRO A 46 -18.23 -3.86 15.83
N VAL A 47 -19.03 -4.63 15.10
CA VAL A 47 -18.61 -5.27 13.84
C VAL A 47 -18.31 -4.23 12.77
N TYR A 48 -19.23 -3.28 12.55
CA TYR A 48 -19.00 -2.22 11.58
C TYR A 48 -17.86 -1.28 12.01
N LEU A 49 -17.73 -0.98 13.30
CA LEU A 49 -16.62 -0.15 13.79
C LEU A 49 -15.27 -0.80 13.49
N THR A 50 -15.14 -2.09 13.76
CA THR A 50 -13.91 -2.86 13.52
C THR A 50 -13.61 -2.98 12.03
N TYR A 51 -14.63 -3.27 11.22
CA TYR A 51 -14.50 -3.34 9.77
C TYR A 51 -14.11 -1.98 9.16
N PHE A 52 -14.73 -0.90 9.64
CA PHE A 52 -14.42 0.46 9.22
C PHE A 52 -12.98 0.85 9.57
N LEU A 53 -12.52 0.49 10.78
CA LEU A 53 -11.15 0.72 11.21
C LEU A 53 -10.16 -0.07 10.35
N TYR A 54 -10.46 -1.33 10.08
CA TYR A 54 -9.67 -2.18 9.21
C TYR A 54 -9.55 -1.61 7.79
N MET A 55 -10.67 -1.22 7.17
CA MET A 55 -10.68 -0.60 5.85
C MET A 55 -9.94 0.74 5.82
N SER A 56 -10.04 1.55 6.88
CA SER A 56 -9.30 2.80 7.00
C SER A 56 -7.79 2.58 7.07
N LEU A 57 -7.34 1.56 7.81
CA LEU A 57 -5.93 1.18 7.86
C LEU A 57 -5.45 0.61 6.51
N ALA A 58 -6.24 -0.27 5.90
CA ALA A 58 -5.92 -0.88 4.61
C ALA A 58 -5.74 0.17 3.52
N GLY A 59 -6.68 1.13 3.43
CA GLY A 59 -6.57 2.27 2.52
C GLY A 59 -5.32 3.09 2.79
N ARG A 60 -5.01 3.41 4.05
CA ARG A 60 -3.84 4.24 4.38
C ARG A 60 -2.50 3.57 4.10
N LEU A 61 -2.41 2.25 4.31
CA LEU A 61 -1.24 1.45 3.93
C LEU A 61 -1.08 1.37 2.41
N PHE A 62 -2.19 1.16 1.68
CA PHE A 62 -2.20 1.19 0.23
C PHE A 62 -1.74 2.55 -0.33
N TRP A 63 -2.30 3.67 0.18
CA TRP A 63 -1.90 5.03 -0.23
C TRP A 63 -0.43 5.31 0.07
N LYS A 64 0.10 4.86 1.22
CA LYS A 64 1.54 4.95 1.52
C LYS A 64 2.40 4.18 0.50
N GLY A 65 1.96 2.99 0.08
CA GLY A 65 2.63 2.22 -0.97
C GLY A 65 2.55 2.89 -2.36
N ALA A 66 1.40 3.50 -2.67
CA ALA A 66 1.18 4.23 -3.91
C ALA A 66 2.06 5.50 -3.98
N ASP A 67 2.11 6.30 -2.91
CA ASP A 67 2.96 7.49 -2.81
C ASP A 67 4.44 7.16 -2.96
N ALA A 68 4.91 6.07 -2.34
CA ALA A 68 6.29 5.63 -2.48
C ALA A 68 6.63 5.24 -3.93
N THR A 69 5.72 4.53 -4.60
CA THR A 69 5.85 4.17 -6.02
C THR A 69 5.85 5.41 -6.91
N TRP A 70 4.95 6.36 -6.66
CA TRP A 70 4.87 7.60 -7.42
C TRP A 70 6.10 8.48 -7.22
N ALA A 71 6.62 8.58 -5.99
CA ALA A 71 7.87 9.29 -5.70
C ALA A 71 9.06 8.65 -6.44
N ALA A 72 9.14 7.33 -6.49
CA ALA A 72 10.16 6.61 -7.25
C ALA A 72 10.07 6.90 -8.76
N ILE A 73 8.86 6.87 -9.33
CA ILE A 73 8.62 7.21 -10.75
C ILE A 73 9.01 8.66 -11.03
N LYS A 74 8.55 9.61 -10.20
CA LYS A 74 8.88 11.03 -10.37
C LYS A 74 10.38 11.27 -10.30
N SER A 75 11.08 10.65 -9.35
CA SER A 75 12.55 10.71 -9.27
C SER A 75 13.23 10.18 -10.55
N SER A 76 12.69 9.10 -11.13
CA SER A 76 13.21 8.51 -12.37
C SER A 76 13.07 9.47 -13.56
N LEU A 77 11.96 10.20 -13.64
CA LEU A 77 11.68 11.16 -14.71
C LEU A 77 12.53 12.44 -14.62
N THR A 78 12.83 12.91 -13.40
CA THR A 78 13.69 14.09 -13.19
C THR A 78 15.18 13.79 -13.43
N THR A 79 15.55 12.52 -13.59
CA THR A 79 16.93 12.09 -13.90
C THR A 79 17.18 12.02 -15.42
N ALA A 80 16.33 12.66 -16.25
CA ALA A 80 16.68 12.95 -17.63
C ALA A 80 17.74 14.07 -17.65
N PRO A 81 18.93 13.86 -18.24
CA PRO A 81 19.97 14.87 -18.24
C PRO A 81 19.43 16.13 -18.92
N ALA A 82 19.45 17.24 -18.20
CA ALA A 82 19.34 18.55 -18.81
C ALA A 82 20.39 18.61 -19.92
N ILE A 83 19.92 18.56 -21.18
CA ILE A 83 20.77 18.81 -22.34
C ILE A 83 21.37 20.19 -22.08
N LYS A 84 22.65 20.22 -21.74
CA LYS A 84 23.43 21.45 -21.65
C LYS A 84 23.51 21.97 -23.09
N VAL A 85 22.53 22.77 -23.48
CA VAL A 85 22.62 23.65 -24.65
C VAL A 85 23.76 24.62 -24.37
N ALA A 86 24.95 24.24 -24.84
CA ALA A 86 26.11 25.11 -24.86
C ALA A 86 25.84 26.26 -25.84
N PRO A 87 26.01 27.52 -25.45
CA PRO A 87 26.21 28.60 -26.42
C PRO A 87 27.58 28.47 -27.09
#